data_AF-A0A4Y2F0V2-F1
#
_entry.id   AF-A0A4Y2F0V2-F1
#
_cell.length_a   1.000
_cell.length_b   1.000
_cell.length_c   1.000
_cell.angle_alpha   90.00
_cell.angle_beta   90.00
_cell.angle_gamma   90.00
#
_symmetry.space_group_name_H-M   'P 1'
#
loop_
_entity.id
_entity.type
_entity.pdbx_description
1 polymer ?
#
loop_
_entity_poly.entity_id
_entity_poly.type
_entity_poly.pdbx_seq_one_letter_code
_entity_poly.pdbx_strand_id
1 'polypeptide(L)'
;MRTSYITVTFWALAIVLALTSLEVQSSPVQYSKWEEYVKMFKDDDGFINSKDNKCRHGGEVRNLCEKCAKVTKNEVVFPLCCQNKIGVAAWCKEFLDYRPVEPVQSS
;
A
#
# COMPACT_ATOMS: atom_id res chain seq x y z
N MET A 1 -37.00 -32.89 -17.78
CA MET A 1 -36.87 -32.22 -16.46
C MET A 1 -35.42 -32.12 -15.98
N ARG A 2 -34.58 -33.17 -16.03
CA ARG A 2 -33.16 -33.12 -15.60
C ARG A 2 -32.28 -32.14 -16.39
N THR A 3 -32.48 -32.01 -17.69
CA THR A 3 -31.68 -31.12 -18.56
C THR A 3 -31.87 -29.63 -18.25
N SER A 4 -33.07 -29.23 -17.83
CA SER A 4 -33.35 -27.84 -17.42
C SER A 4 -32.73 -27.49 -16.06
N TYR A 5 -32.54 -28.47 -15.18
CA TYR A 5 -31.91 -28.22 -13.88
C TYR A 5 -30.41 -27.95 -14.05
N ILE A 6 -29.74 -28.72 -14.91
CA ILE A 6 -28.30 -28.60 -15.17
C ILE A 6 -27.94 -27.22 -15.73
N THR A 7 -28.73 -26.73 -16.70
CA THR A 7 -28.48 -25.41 -17.31
C THR A 7 -28.68 -24.29 -16.29
N VAL A 8 -29.73 -24.35 -15.47
CA VAL A 8 -29.98 -23.37 -14.41
C VAL A 8 -28.85 -23.35 -13.39
N THR A 9 -28.37 -24.52 -12.94
CA THR A 9 -27.24 -24.59 -11.99
C THR A 9 -25.94 -24.07 -12.59
N PHE A 10 -25.71 -24.30 -13.89
CA PHE A 10 -24.49 -23.84 -14.56
C PHE A 10 -24.47 -22.31 -14.68
N TRP A 11 -25.59 -21.70 -15.10
CA TRP A 11 -25.73 -20.25 -15.14
C TRP A 11 -25.64 -19.63 -13.74
N ALA A 12 -26.24 -20.26 -12.73
CA ALA A 12 -26.13 -19.80 -11.34
C ALA A 12 -24.67 -19.82 -10.84
N LEU A 13 -23.93 -20.91 -11.10
CA LEU A 13 -22.50 -21.00 -10.75
C LEU A 13 -21.64 -20.00 -11.52
N ALA A 14 -21.92 -19.80 -12.82
CA ALA A 14 -21.21 -18.80 -13.63
C ALA A 14 -21.44 -17.37 -13.11
N ILE A 15 -22.67 -17.05 -12.69
CA ILE A 15 -23.00 -15.76 -12.08
C ILE A 15 -22.28 -15.60 -10.74
N VAL A 16 -22.28 -16.63 -9.88
CA VAL A 16 -21.56 -16.58 -8.60
C VAL A 16 -20.06 -16.40 -8.80
N LEU A 17 -19.45 -17.12 -9.75
CA LEU A 17 -18.03 -16.97 -10.09
C LEU A 17 -17.72 -15.57 -10.62
N ALA A 18 -18.59 -14.99 -11.46
CA ALA A 18 -18.44 -13.63 -11.97
C ALA A 18 -18.53 -12.60 -10.84
N LEU A 19 -19.44 -12.78 -9.87
CA LEU A 19 -19.57 -11.91 -8.71
C LEU A 19 -18.38 -12.01 -7.75
N THR A 20 -17.79 -13.20 -7.58
CA THR A 20 -16.55 -13.35 -6.80
C THR A 20 -15.32 -12.84 -7.51
N SER A 21 -15.39 -12.69 -8.84
CA SER A 21 -14.33 -12.10 -9.67
C SER A 21 -14.35 -10.57 -9.66
N LEU A 22 -15.12 -9.93 -8.77
CA LEU A 22 -14.94 -8.51 -8.44
C LEU A 22 -13.49 -8.34 -7.97
N GLU A 23 -12.67 -7.91 -8.92
CA GLU A 23 -11.23 -7.83 -8.83
C GLU A 23 -10.85 -7.07 -7.55
N VAL A 24 -9.97 -7.66 -6.76
CA VAL A 24 -9.23 -6.92 -5.74
C VAL A 24 -8.43 -5.87 -6.50
N GLN A 25 -8.98 -4.66 -6.59
CA GLN A 25 -8.39 -3.55 -7.32
C GLN A 25 -7.16 -3.08 -6.55
N SER A 26 -6.00 -3.72 -6.77
CA SER A 26 -4.71 -3.27 -6.28
C SER A 26 -4.24 -2.09 -7.12
N SER A 27 -4.98 -0.99 -7.09
CA SER A 27 -4.53 0.24 -7.73
C SER A 27 -3.22 0.67 -7.07
N PRO A 28 -2.13 0.89 -7.82
CA PRO A 28 -0.93 1.47 -7.27
C PRO A 28 -1.28 2.82 -6.64
N VAL A 29 -0.56 3.23 -5.59
CA VAL A 29 -0.75 4.54 -4.97
C VAL A 29 -0.59 5.61 -6.06
N GLN A 30 -1.70 6.20 -6.48
CA GLN A 30 -1.75 7.31 -7.42
C GLN A 30 -1.42 8.58 -6.63
N TYR A 31 -0.21 9.09 -6.83
CA TYR A 31 0.27 10.32 -6.23
C TYR A 31 -0.38 11.50 -6.96
N SER A 32 -1.49 12.02 -6.44
CA SER A 32 -2.23 13.11 -7.08
C SER A 32 -1.45 14.44 -7.08
N LYS A 33 -0.36 14.51 -6.31
CA LYS A 33 0.40 15.75 -6.09
C LYS A 33 1.92 15.61 -6.33
N TRP A 34 2.32 14.57 -7.08
CA TRP A 34 3.72 14.23 -7.32
C TRP A 34 4.55 15.38 -7.89
N GLU A 35 3.99 16.21 -8.77
CA GLU A 35 4.70 17.35 -9.36
C GLU A 35 5.03 18.44 -8.33
N GLU A 36 4.13 18.70 -7.38
CA GLU A 36 4.35 19.67 -6.30
C GLU A 36 5.38 19.15 -5.31
N TYR A 37 5.38 17.83 -5.05
CA TYR A 37 6.42 17.16 -4.28
C TYR A 37 7.78 17.30 -4.97
N VAL A 38 7.92 16.86 -6.22
CA VAL A 38 9.18 16.96 -6.98
C VAL A 38 9.69 18.39 -7.01
N LYS A 39 8.80 19.40 -7.06
CA LYS A 39 9.17 20.81 -6.99
C LYS A 39 9.75 21.24 -5.63
N MET A 40 9.25 20.72 -4.51
CA MET A 40 9.81 20.97 -3.17
C MET A 40 11.17 20.30 -2.96
N PHE A 41 11.39 19.15 -3.58
CA PHE A 41 12.64 18.38 -3.44
C PHE A 41 13.56 18.52 -4.66
N LYS A 42 13.32 19.50 -5.54
CA LYS A 42 14.05 19.71 -6.79
C LYS A 42 15.53 20.04 -6.56
N ASP A 43 15.85 20.63 -5.42
CA ASP A 43 17.21 21.00 -5.02
C ASP A 43 17.96 19.85 -4.32
N ASP A 44 17.29 18.70 -4.12
CA ASP A 44 17.86 17.50 -3.50
C ASP A 44 18.07 16.44 -4.60
N ASP A 45 19.24 16.50 -5.26
CA ASP A 45 19.67 15.60 -6.34
C ASP A 45 19.62 14.10 -5.98
N GLY A 46 19.49 13.79 -4.69
CA GLY A 46 19.37 12.44 -4.14
C GLY A 46 18.01 11.76 -4.32
N PHE A 47 16.99 12.42 -4.90
CA PHE A 47 15.65 11.82 -4.98
C PHE A 47 15.48 10.77 -6.08
N ILE A 48 16.08 11.00 -7.26
CA ILE A 48 15.93 10.09 -8.41
C ILE A 48 17.20 9.26 -8.66
N ASN A 49 18.37 9.72 -8.20
CA ASN A 49 19.67 9.14 -8.55
C ASN A 49 20.60 8.89 -7.36
N SER A 50 20.10 8.71 -6.14
CA SER A 50 21.01 8.21 -5.11
C SER A 50 21.32 6.75 -5.39
N LYS A 51 22.60 6.45 -5.65
CA LYS A 51 23.14 5.08 -5.65
C LYS A 51 22.79 4.32 -4.35
N ASP A 52 22.42 5.07 -3.31
CA ASP A 52 21.98 4.61 -1.98
C ASP A 52 20.47 4.61 -1.78
N ASN A 53 19.66 4.68 -2.85
CA ASN A 53 18.20 4.54 -2.79
C ASN A 53 17.83 3.18 -2.18
N LYS A 54 17.62 3.12 -0.86
CA LYS A 54 17.27 1.90 -0.12
C LYS A 54 15.91 1.33 -0.56
N CYS A 55 15.11 2.12 -1.27
CA CYS A 55 13.81 1.74 -1.85
C CYS A 55 13.90 1.07 -3.23
N ARG A 56 14.87 0.18 -3.44
CA ARG A 56 14.89 -0.67 -4.63
C ARG A 56 13.62 -1.52 -4.70
N HIS A 57 13.11 -1.79 -5.90
CA HIS A 57 11.99 -2.70 -6.09
C HIS A 57 12.25 -4.05 -5.40
N GLY A 58 11.25 -4.55 -4.66
CA GLY A 58 11.34 -5.77 -3.86
C GLY A 58 12.17 -5.68 -2.57
N GLY A 59 12.69 -4.51 -2.21
CA GLY A 59 13.44 -4.30 -0.97
C GLY A 59 12.54 -4.16 0.26
N GLU A 60 13.02 -4.63 1.42
CA GLU A 60 12.30 -4.51 2.70
C GLU A 60 12.00 -3.05 3.08
N VAL A 61 12.95 -2.15 2.81
CA VAL A 61 12.77 -0.71 3.06
C VAL A 61 11.67 -0.13 2.19
N ARG A 62 11.57 -0.55 0.92
CA ARG A 62 10.47 -0.12 0.05
C ARG A 62 9.13 -0.60 0.60
N ASN A 63 9.03 -1.86 1.01
CA ASN A 63 7.81 -2.42 1.59
C ASN A 63 7.39 -1.67 2.86
N LEU A 64 8.35 -1.30 3.72
CA LEU A 64 8.11 -0.48 4.91
C LEU A 64 7.52 0.89 4.52
N CYS A 65 8.18 1.59 3.60
CA CYS A 65 7.78 2.93 3.18
C CYS A 65 6.41 2.93 2.47
N GLU A 66 6.12 1.93 1.62
CA GLU A 66 4.81 1.77 0.97
C GLU A 66 3.70 1.52 1.99
N LYS A 67 3.93 0.63 2.97
CA LYS A 67 2.96 0.37 4.06
C LYS A 67 2.72 1.62 4.89
N CYS A 68 3.79 2.32 5.26
CA CYS A 68 3.72 3.52 6.10
C CYS A 68 2.93 4.64 5.41
N ALA A 69 3.23 4.94 4.14
CA ALA A 69 2.48 5.93 3.36
C ALA A 69 1.00 5.54 3.20
N LYS A 70 0.71 4.25 3.03
CA LYS A 70 -0.66 3.74 2.92
C LYS A 70 -1.46 3.91 4.21
N VAL A 71 -0.88 3.58 5.37
CA VAL A 71 -1.58 3.69 6.67
C VAL A 71 -1.78 5.14 7.08
N THR A 72 -0.75 5.98 6.90
CA THR A 72 -0.81 7.41 7.22
C THR A 72 -1.68 8.21 6.26
N LYS A 73 -1.97 7.64 5.07
CA LYS A 73 -2.63 8.32 3.95
C LYS A 73 -1.90 9.61 3.55
N ASN A 74 -0.58 9.64 3.78
CA ASN A 74 0.26 10.78 3.47
C ASN A 74 1.30 10.37 2.43
N GLU A 75 1.13 10.90 1.22
CA GLU A 75 1.96 10.60 0.06
C GLU A 75 3.40 11.11 0.18
N VAL A 76 3.67 12.08 1.07
CA VAL A 76 5.01 12.63 1.37
C VAL A 76 5.85 11.64 2.19
N VAL A 77 5.21 10.71 2.89
CA VAL A 77 5.90 9.76 3.77
C VAL A 77 6.77 8.78 3.00
N PHE A 78 6.28 8.24 1.87
CA PHE A 78 7.03 7.29 1.04
C PHE A 78 8.41 7.83 0.65
N PRO A 79 8.51 9.00 0.00
CA PRO A 79 9.79 9.51 -0.46
C PRO A 79 10.74 9.96 0.67
N LEU A 80 10.21 10.54 1.76
CA LEU A 80 11.02 10.86 2.94
C LEU A 80 11.56 9.60 3.64
N CYS A 81 10.74 8.55 3.71
CA CYS A 81 11.12 7.25 4.24
C CYS A 81 12.22 6.60 3.41
N CYS A 82 12.13 6.67 2.08
CA CYS A 82 13.13 6.07 1.18
C CYS A 82 14.53 6.67 1.31
N GLN A 83 14.61 7.96 1.63
CA GLN A 83 15.87 8.66 1.91
C GLN A 83 16.25 8.64 3.39
N ASN A 84 15.39 8.08 4.26
CA ASN A 84 15.45 8.21 5.71
C ASN A 84 15.66 9.67 6.18
N LYS A 85 15.04 10.63 5.48
CA LYS A 85 15.09 12.04 5.89
C LYS A 85 14.38 12.19 7.23
N ILE A 86 15.00 12.95 8.14
CA ILE A 86 14.42 13.27 9.46
C ILE A 86 14.08 11.98 10.27
N GLY A 87 14.76 10.86 9.98
CA GLY A 87 14.50 9.59 10.66
C GLY A 87 13.15 8.94 10.32
N VAL A 88 12.50 9.34 9.23
CA VAL A 88 11.14 8.86 8.87
C VAL A 88 11.09 7.34 8.70
N ALA A 89 12.16 6.67 8.26
CA ALA A 89 12.12 5.21 8.16
C ALA A 89 12.05 4.53 9.54
N ALA A 90 12.74 5.06 10.54
CA ALA A 90 12.67 4.56 11.91
C ALA A 90 11.29 4.83 12.52
N TRP A 91 10.77 6.04 12.32
CA TRP A 91 9.41 6.40 12.74
C TRP A 91 8.36 5.49 12.09
N CYS A 92 8.48 5.20 10.80
CA CYS A 92 7.56 4.29 10.10
C CYS A 92 7.57 2.87 10.70
N LYS A 93 8.74 2.39 11.14
CA LYS A 93 8.84 1.09 11.81
C LYS A 93 8.07 1.09 13.14
N GLU A 94 8.33 2.08 13.98
CA GLU A 94 7.67 2.22 15.29
C GLU A 94 6.15 2.43 15.15
N PHE A 95 5.75 3.27 14.19
CA PHE A 95 4.35 3.57 13.92
C PHE A 95 3.57 2.33 13.44
N LEU A 96 4.18 1.49 12.60
CA LEU A 96 3.55 0.25 12.12
C LEU A 96 3.56 -0.87 13.16
N ASP A 97 4.54 -0.89 14.06
CA ASP A 97 4.63 -1.85 15.16
C ASP A 97 3.72 -1.48 16.35
N TYR A 98 3.15 -0.27 16.36
CA TYR A 98 2.24 0.19 17.41
C TYR A 98 0.96 -0.65 17.44
N ARG A 99 0.77 -1.40 18.52
CA ARG A 99 -0.47 -2.09 18.85
C ARG A 99 -1.16 -1.36 20.01
N PRO A 100 -2.41 -0.90 19.85
CA PRO A 100 -3.18 -0.39 20.97
C PRO A 100 -3.28 -1.47 22.04
N VAL A 101 -2.97 -1.14 23.29
CA VAL A 101 -3.27 -2.02 24.42
C VAL A 101 -4.79 -1.99 24.60
N GLU A 102 -5.45 -3.11 24.31
CA GLU A 102 -6.87 -3.24 24.63
C GLU A 102 -7.04 -3.16 26.15
N PRO A 103 -8.02 -2.41 26.67
CA PRO A 103 -8.28 -2.39 28.09
C PRO A 103 -8.64 -3.80 28.56
N VAL A 104 -7.90 -4.31 29.55
CA VAL A 104 -8.16 -5.60 30.18
C VAL A 104 -9.58 -5.58 30.74
N GLN A 105 -10.52 -6.29 30.10
CA GLN A 105 -11.84 -6.52 30.70
C GLN A 105 -11.66 -7.51 31.85
N SER A 106 -11.54 -6.98 33.07
CA SER A 106 -11.66 -7.76 34.31
C SER A 106 -13.08 -8.30 34.41
N SER A 107 -13.23 -9.61 34.21
CA SER A 107 -14.44 -10.38 34.57
C SER A 107 -14.42 -10.76 36.05
#